data_AF-A0A2M7XQ23-F1
#
_entry.id   AF-A0A2M7XQ23-F1
#
_cell.length_a   1.000
_cell.length_b   1.000
_cell.length_c   1.000
_cell.angle_alpha   90.00
_cell.angle_beta   90.00
_cell.angle_gamma   90.00
#
_symmetry.space_group_name_H-M   'P 1'
#
loop_
_entity.id
_entity.type
_entity.pdbx_description
1 polymer ?
#
loop_
_entity_poly.entity_id
_entity_poly.type
_entity_poly.pdbx_seq_one_letter_code
_entity_poly.pdbx_strand_id
1 'polypeptide(L)'
;MFGIVVTETPPQPWWQKAVFYQIYPRSFKDTTGDGIGDLAGIIQKLDYLKGTPTSLGIDAIWLSPVYPSPQSDFGYDVSDYCAIDPIFGDLSTFRQLLREAHERDIKVVMDLVVNHTSAEHDWFKESRTSRENPKQDWYIWRDGSGDAPPNNWHSVFGGSAWQWDDQRQQYYLHLFLKDQPDLNWRNPA
;
A
#
# COMPACT_ATOMS: atom_id res chain seq x y z
N MET A 1 -33.06 27.88 -42.33
CA MET A 1 -33.20 27.27 -40.99
C MET A 1 -31.87 26.63 -40.67
N PHE A 2 -31.02 27.29 -39.89
CA PHE A 2 -29.73 26.72 -39.44
C PHE A 2 -29.97 26.08 -38.08
N GLY A 3 -29.91 24.75 -38.02
CA GLY A 3 -29.97 24.01 -36.76
C GLY A 3 -28.63 24.11 -36.04
N ILE A 4 -28.65 24.61 -34.81
CA ILE A 4 -27.50 24.52 -33.91
C ILE A 4 -27.34 23.04 -33.55
N VAL A 5 -26.26 22.42 -34.03
CA VAL A 5 -25.83 21.12 -33.54
C VAL A 5 -25.11 21.38 -32.21
N VAL A 6 -25.78 21.10 -31.10
CA VAL A 6 -25.13 21.07 -29.79
C VAL A 6 -24.33 19.78 -29.73
N THR A 7 -23.01 19.88 -29.89
CA THR A 7 -22.13 18.75 -29.60
C THR A 7 -22.02 18.62 -28.08
N GLU A 8 -22.61 17.59 -27.49
CA GLU A 8 -22.44 17.29 -26.07
C GLU A 8 -20.97 16.92 -25.79
N THR A 9 -20.34 17.65 -24.87
CA THR A 9 -19.02 17.26 -24.35
C THR A 9 -19.17 15.93 -23.61
N PRO A 10 -18.33 14.92 -23.88
CA PRO A 10 -18.41 13.65 -23.19
C PRO A 10 -18.31 13.84 -21.67
N PRO A 11 -19.08 13.09 -20.87
CA PRO A 11 -19.12 13.24 -19.43
C PRO A 11 -17.71 13.04 -18.85
N GLN A 12 -17.27 14.00 -18.05
CA GLN A 12 -15.96 13.91 -17.40
C GLN A 12 -15.96 12.82 -16.32
N PRO A 13 -14.88 12.03 -16.19
CA PRO A 13 -14.70 11.09 -15.08
C PRO A 13 -14.85 11.78 -13.72
N TRP A 14 -15.48 11.10 -12.76
CA TRP A 14 -15.79 11.65 -11.43
C TRP A 14 -14.57 12.26 -10.72
N TRP A 15 -13.41 11.61 -10.82
CA TRP A 15 -12.18 12.00 -10.15
C TRP A 15 -11.59 13.32 -10.66
N GLN A 16 -11.99 13.81 -11.84
CA GLN A 16 -11.56 15.12 -12.35
C GLN A 16 -12.21 16.30 -11.63
N LYS A 17 -13.32 16.05 -10.92
CA LYS A 17 -14.09 17.06 -10.19
C LYS A 17 -14.16 16.80 -8.70
N ALA A 18 -13.64 15.67 -8.25
CA ALA A 18 -13.73 15.21 -6.88
C ALA A 18 -12.77 15.96 -5.95
N VAL A 19 -13.23 16.26 -4.75
CA VAL A 19 -12.37 16.67 -3.64
C VAL A 19 -11.90 15.43 -2.88
N PHE A 20 -10.59 15.18 -2.92
CA PHE A 20 -9.97 14.07 -2.19
C PHE A 20 -9.53 14.50 -0.78
N TYR A 21 -9.68 13.59 0.17
CA TYR A 21 -9.15 13.71 1.52
C TYR A 21 -8.29 12.50 1.84
N GLN A 22 -7.00 12.73 2.07
CA GLN A 22 -6.10 11.65 2.45
C GLN A 22 -6.22 11.37 3.95
N ILE A 23 -6.37 10.11 4.31
CA ILE A 23 -6.37 9.64 5.71
C ILE A 23 -5.15 8.77 5.92
N TYR A 24 -4.33 9.16 6.90
CA TYR A 24 -3.30 8.31 7.49
C TYR A 24 -3.91 7.60 8.72
N PRO A 25 -4.31 6.32 8.62
CA PRO A 25 -5.21 5.67 9.58
C PRO A 25 -4.66 5.67 11.01
N ARG A 26 -3.37 5.34 11.15
CA ARG A 26 -2.64 5.25 12.42
C ARG A 26 -2.74 6.49 13.29
N SER A 27 -2.99 7.66 12.72
CA SER A 27 -3.04 8.94 13.45
C SER A 27 -4.37 9.67 13.32
N PHE A 28 -5.42 9.03 12.78
CA PHE A 28 -6.69 9.70 12.54
C PHE A 28 -7.63 9.66 13.75
N LYS A 29 -8.04 8.46 14.18
CA LYS A 29 -8.93 8.28 15.35
C LYS A 29 -8.81 6.87 15.92
N ASP A 30 -8.34 6.79 17.16
CA ASP A 30 -8.30 5.55 17.96
C ASP A 30 -9.67 5.27 18.60
N THR A 31 -10.17 4.03 18.54
CA THR A 31 -11.41 3.59 19.20
C THR A 31 -11.21 2.49 20.24
N THR A 32 -10.03 1.89 20.33
CA THR A 32 -9.70 0.79 21.24
C THR A 32 -8.97 1.28 22.50
N GLY A 33 -8.36 2.46 22.45
CA GLY A 33 -7.55 3.05 23.51
C GLY A 33 -6.10 2.57 23.54
N ASP A 34 -5.61 1.95 22.46
CA ASP A 34 -4.22 1.48 22.35
C ASP A 34 -3.24 2.56 21.83
N GLY A 35 -3.75 3.75 21.46
CA GLY A 35 -2.98 4.87 20.94
C GLY A 35 -2.78 4.89 19.44
N ILE A 36 -3.36 3.92 18.70
CA ILE A 36 -3.30 3.82 17.24
C ILE A 36 -4.70 4.06 16.66
N GLY A 37 -4.78 4.90 15.62
CA GLY A 37 -6.03 5.08 14.90
C GLY A 37 -6.40 3.85 14.06
N ASP A 38 -7.70 3.55 13.98
CA ASP A 38 -8.23 2.32 13.40
C ASP A 38 -9.37 2.59 12.40
N LEU A 39 -9.81 1.55 11.67
CA LEU A 39 -10.86 1.68 10.65
C LEU A 39 -12.23 2.06 11.26
N ALA A 40 -12.52 1.62 12.49
CA ALA A 40 -13.75 1.98 13.19
C ALA A 40 -13.77 3.47 13.53
N GLY A 41 -12.62 4.06 13.84
CA GLY A 41 -12.44 5.49 14.03
C GLY A 41 -12.70 6.29 12.77
N ILE A 42 -12.30 5.77 11.60
CA ILE A 42 -12.65 6.37 10.31
C ILE A 42 -14.16 6.33 10.09
N ILE A 43 -14.80 5.18 10.33
CA ILE A 43 -16.26 5.02 10.23
C ILE A 43 -16.98 6.06 11.10
N GLN A 44 -16.57 6.23 12.36
CA GLN A 44 -17.16 7.21 13.30
C GLN A 44 -17.01 8.68 12.85
N LYS A 45 -16.15 8.96 11.86
CA LYS A 45 -15.89 10.30 11.35
C LYS A 45 -16.43 10.55 9.95
N LEU A 46 -17.10 9.58 9.33
CA LEU A 46 -17.69 9.78 8.00
C LEU A 46 -18.71 10.93 7.98
N ASP A 47 -19.46 11.17 9.05
CA ASP A 47 -20.38 12.31 9.12
C ASP A 47 -19.66 13.67 9.20
N TYR A 48 -18.48 13.71 9.80
CA TYR A 48 -17.62 14.90 9.75
C TYR A 48 -17.14 15.17 8.31
N LEU A 49 -16.80 14.10 7.58
CA LEU A 49 -16.30 14.18 6.21
C LEU A 49 -17.41 14.54 5.21
N LYS A 50 -18.55 13.85 5.25
CA LYS A 50 -19.74 14.08 4.39
C LYS A 50 -20.98 13.44 5.01
N GLY A 51 -21.63 14.13 5.94
CA GLY A 51 -22.90 13.68 6.56
C GLY A 51 -23.97 14.76 6.66
N THR A 52 -23.60 16.04 6.63
CA THR A 52 -24.52 17.18 6.73
C THR A 52 -24.11 18.30 5.77
N PRO A 53 -24.98 19.31 5.54
CA PRO A 53 -24.63 20.48 4.74
C PRO A 53 -23.45 21.31 5.28
N THR A 54 -23.00 21.06 6.51
CA THR A 54 -21.86 21.75 7.13
C THR A 54 -20.64 20.85 7.33
N SER A 55 -20.69 19.61 6.85
CA SER A 55 -19.52 18.72 6.80
C SER A 55 -18.46 19.28 5.84
N LEU A 56 -17.26 18.69 5.86
CA LEU A 56 -16.19 19.09 4.96
C LEU A 56 -16.57 18.98 3.47
N GLY A 57 -17.41 18.01 3.12
CA GLY A 57 -17.99 17.87 1.78
C GLY A 57 -17.08 17.15 0.78
N ILE A 58 -16.32 16.15 1.23
CA ILE A 58 -15.36 15.42 0.39
C ILE A 58 -16.06 14.42 -0.54
N ASP A 59 -15.46 14.11 -1.68
CA ASP A 59 -16.00 13.10 -2.61
C ASP A 59 -15.28 11.76 -2.52
N ALA A 60 -14.03 11.77 -2.07
CA ALA A 60 -13.24 10.55 -1.93
C ALA A 60 -12.26 10.60 -0.76
N ILE A 61 -12.06 9.44 -0.15
CA ILE A 61 -10.98 9.17 0.79
C ILE A 61 -9.85 8.46 0.04
N TRP A 62 -8.63 8.95 0.19
CA TRP A 62 -7.42 8.18 -0.12
C TRP A 62 -6.85 7.64 1.18
N LEU A 63 -6.84 6.32 1.32
CA LEU A 63 -6.34 5.62 2.49
C LEU A 63 -4.88 5.21 2.26
N SER A 64 -3.97 5.68 3.14
CA SER A 64 -2.63 5.08 3.26
C SER A 64 -2.72 3.58 3.61
N PRO A 65 -1.64 2.79 3.46
CA PRO A 65 -1.71 1.33 3.60
C PRO A 65 -2.33 0.85 4.92
N VAL A 66 -3.21 -0.16 4.82
CA VAL A 66 -3.86 -0.85 5.95
C VAL A 66 -3.72 -2.37 5.87
N TYR A 67 -2.87 -2.86 4.97
CA TYR A 67 -2.55 -4.29 4.85
C TYR A 67 -1.64 -4.73 6.00
N PRO A 68 -1.64 -6.02 6.38
CA PRO A 68 -0.67 -6.58 7.30
C PRO A 68 0.76 -6.18 6.96
N SER A 69 1.46 -5.66 7.95
CA SER A 69 2.84 -5.18 7.80
C SER A 69 3.57 -5.31 9.15
N PRO A 70 4.86 -5.69 9.17
CA PRO A 70 5.69 -5.63 10.39
C PRO A 70 5.88 -4.23 10.97
N GLN A 71 5.45 -3.19 10.24
CA GLN A 71 5.48 -1.78 10.63
C GLN A 71 6.89 -1.19 10.65
N SER A 72 7.85 -1.76 9.91
CA SER A 72 9.18 -1.16 9.72
C SER A 72 9.07 0.17 8.96
N ASP A 73 8.08 0.32 8.09
CA ASP A 73 7.73 1.55 7.37
C ASP A 73 6.23 1.85 7.48
N PHE A 74 5.65 1.62 8.67
CA PHE A 74 4.27 1.94 9.01
C PHE A 74 3.20 1.57 7.95
N GLY A 75 3.30 0.36 7.38
CA GLY A 75 2.32 -0.17 6.44
C GLY A 75 2.83 -0.31 5.01
N TYR A 76 3.95 0.33 4.65
CA TYR A 76 4.51 0.20 3.30
C TYR A 76 5.36 -1.08 3.12
N ASP A 77 5.68 -1.79 4.19
CA ASP A 77 6.28 -3.14 4.19
C ASP A 77 5.21 -4.24 4.27
N VAL A 78 4.44 -4.44 3.19
CA VAL A 78 3.28 -5.36 3.17
C VAL A 78 3.68 -6.84 3.22
N SER A 79 3.12 -7.60 4.18
CA SER A 79 3.33 -9.04 4.34
C SER A 79 2.20 -9.93 3.80
N ASP A 80 0.99 -9.37 3.62
CA ASP A 80 -0.15 -10.02 2.97
C ASP A 80 -1.06 -8.98 2.31
N TYR A 81 -1.18 -9.02 0.98
CA TYR A 81 -2.01 -8.08 0.20
C TYR A 81 -3.52 -8.33 0.28
N CYS A 82 -3.96 -9.45 0.86
CA CYS A 82 -5.36 -9.89 0.83
C CYS A 82 -6.10 -9.67 2.16
N ALA A 83 -5.42 -9.17 3.18
CA ALA A 83 -5.97 -8.95 4.51
C ALA A 83 -5.84 -7.49 4.97
N ILE A 84 -6.36 -7.22 6.16
CA ILE A 84 -6.23 -5.94 6.87
C ILE A 84 -5.37 -6.19 8.10
N ASP A 85 -4.46 -5.25 8.39
CA ASP A 85 -3.60 -5.34 9.56
C ASP A 85 -4.46 -5.34 10.84
N PRO A 86 -4.25 -6.29 11.76
CA PRO A 86 -4.97 -6.35 13.02
C PRO A 86 -4.93 -5.07 13.86
N ILE A 87 -3.90 -4.22 13.70
CA ILE A 87 -3.84 -2.93 14.41
C ILE A 87 -4.93 -1.96 13.96
N PHE A 88 -5.48 -2.15 12.75
CA PHE A 88 -6.53 -1.30 12.19
C PHE A 88 -7.92 -1.95 12.23
N GLY A 89 -7.99 -3.25 12.54
CA GLY A 89 -9.22 -4.04 12.58
C GLY A 89 -9.10 -5.30 11.73
N ASP A 90 -10.10 -5.55 10.88
CA ASP A 90 -10.17 -6.73 10.05
C ASP A 90 -10.91 -6.46 8.73
N LEU A 91 -10.99 -7.48 7.87
CA LEU A 91 -11.73 -7.40 6.61
C LEU A 91 -13.23 -7.11 6.79
N SER A 92 -13.81 -7.47 7.95
CA SER A 92 -15.23 -7.18 8.24
C SER A 92 -15.43 -5.68 8.46
N THR A 93 -14.55 -5.09 9.28
CA THR A 93 -14.50 -3.66 9.57
C THR A 93 -14.21 -2.87 8.31
N PHE A 94 -13.30 -3.33 7.45
CA PHE A 94 -13.05 -2.68 6.17
C PHE A 94 -14.27 -2.73 5.23
N ARG A 95 -14.98 -3.86 5.14
CA ARG A 95 -16.25 -3.94 4.39
C ARG A 95 -17.32 -3.01 4.95
N GLN A 96 -17.38 -2.83 6.27
CA GLN A 96 -18.27 -1.84 6.88
C GLN A 96 -17.87 -0.42 6.48
N LEU A 97 -16.58 -0.06 6.52
CA LEU A 97 -16.11 1.25 6.08
C LEU A 97 -16.53 1.54 4.64
N LEU A 98 -16.34 0.58 3.72
CA LEU A 98 -16.77 0.73 2.33
C LEU A 98 -18.29 0.96 2.21
N ARG A 99 -19.11 0.18 2.92
CA ARG A 99 -20.56 0.34 2.89
C ARG A 99 -20.98 1.74 3.38
N GLU A 100 -20.51 2.13 4.57
CA GLU A 100 -20.87 3.41 5.20
C GLU A 100 -20.37 4.62 4.40
N ALA A 101 -19.19 4.51 3.78
CA ALA A 101 -18.66 5.54 2.89
C ALA A 101 -19.52 5.67 1.62
N HIS A 102 -19.86 4.56 0.98
CA HIS A 102 -20.69 4.58 -0.22
C HIS A 102 -22.12 5.04 0.02
N GLU A 103 -22.72 4.78 1.19
CA GLU A 103 -24.02 5.33 1.59
C GLU A 103 -24.02 6.87 1.62
N ARG A 104 -22.85 7.48 1.84
CA ARG A 104 -22.63 8.93 1.83
C ARG A 104 -22.07 9.44 0.50
N ASP A 105 -22.04 8.58 -0.52
CA ASP A 105 -21.38 8.83 -1.82
C ASP A 105 -19.93 9.34 -1.67
N ILE A 106 -19.18 8.69 -0.78
CA ILE A 106 -17.73 8.85 -0.65
C ILE A 106 -17.07 7.66 -1.35
N LYS A 107 -16.21 7.92 -2.35
CA LYS A 107 -15.38 6.86 -2.95
C LYS A 107 -14.18 6.55 -2.04
N VAL A 108 -13.74 5.31 -2.02
CA VAL A 108 -12.53 4.91 -1.27
C VAL A 108 -11.46 4.46 -2.25
N VAL A 109 -10.31 5.11 -2.20
CA VAL A 109 -9.10 4.76 -2.95
C VAL A 109 -8.06 4.25 -1.97
N MET A 110 -7.49 3.09 -2.27
CA MET A 110 -6.45 2.48 -1.46
C MET A 110 -5.08 2.73 -2.06
N ASP A 111 -4.09 2.90 -1.19
CA ASP A 111 -2.69 2.76 -1.58
C ASP A 111 -2.38 1.31 -1.98
N LEU A 112 -1.51 1.11 -2.96
CA LEU A 112 -1.11 -0.19 -3.46
C LEU A 112 0.41 -0.23 -3.64
N VAL A 113 1.08 -0.83 -2.66
CA VAL A 113 2.55 -0.87 -2.58
C VAL A 113 3.07 -2.13 -3.26
N VAL A 114 3.47 -2.02 -4.52
CA VAL A 114 3.84 -3.18 -5.36
C VAL A 114 5.25 -3.08 -5.95
N ASN A 115 6.03 -2.08 -5.55
CA ASN A 115 7.46 -2.06 -5.90
C ASN A 115 8.23 -3.13 -5.10
N HIS A 116 7.90 -3.29 -3.83
CA HIS A 116 8.50 -4.21 -2.88
C HIS A 116 7.41 -4.83 -2.00
N THR A 117 7.75 -5.93 -1.33
CA THR A 117 6.96 -6.50 -0.22
C THR A 117 7.74 -6.36 1.08
N SER A 118 7.17 -6.78 2.21
CA SER A 118 7.95 -7.12 3.40
C SER A 118 8.86 -8.32 3.15
N ALA A 119 10.00 -8.39 3.83
CA ALA A 119 10.81 -9.61 3.97
C ALA A 119 10.05 -10.72 4.71
N GLU A 120 8.99 -10.39 5.45
CA GLU A 120 8.10 -11.35 6.10
C GLU A 120 7.00 -11.90 5.17
N HIS A 121 6.90 -11.40 3.93
CA HIS A 121 5.95 -11.90 2.95
C HIS A 121 6.31 -13.34 2.53
N ASP A 122 5.31 -14.22 2.39
CA ASP A 122 5.52 -15.64 2.07
C ASP A 122 6.33 -15.85 0.78
N TRP A 123 6.09 -15.02 -0.23
CA TRP A 123 6.89 -14.99 -1.46
C TRP A 123 8.39 -14.78 -1.20
N PHE A 124 8.79 -13.83 -0.34
CA PHE A 124 10.21 -13.60 -0.06
C PHE A 124 10.79 -14.75 0.76
N LYS A 125 10.03 -15.23 1.76
CA LYS A 125 10.40 -16.40 2.57
C LYS A 125 10.65 -17.63 1.71
N GLU A 126 9.80 -17.91 0.73
CA GLU A 126 10.00 -19.00 -0.22
C GLU A 126 11.17 -18.72 -1.15
N SER A 127 11.22 -17.51 -1.75
CA SER A 127 12.27 -17.12 -2.67
C SER A 127 13.66 -17.31 -2.06
N ARG A 128 13.89 -16.88 -0.81
CA ARG A 128 15.21 -16.96 -0.16
C ARG A 128 15.65 -18.37 0.24
N THR A 129 14.78 -19.39 0.17
CA THR A 129 15.11 -20.75 0.62
C THR A 129 16.22 -21.41 -0.18
N SER A 130 16.32 -21.09 -1.47
CA SER A 130 17.27 -21.69 -2.40
C SER A 130 17.41 -20.81 -3.65
N ARG A 131 18.35 -21.16 -4.53
CA ARG A 131 18.44 -20.60 -5.89
C ARG A 131 17.46 -21.27 -6.87
N GLU A 132 16.83 -22.37 -6.46
CA GLU A 132 15.91 -23.19 -7.25
C GLU A 132 14.61 -23.43 -6.48
N ASN A 133 13.59 -22.61 -6.73
CA ASN A 133 12.24 -22.74 -6.17
C ASN A 133 11.22 -21.98 -7.04
N PRO A 134 9.91 -22.22 -6.90
CA PRO A 134 8.88 -21.55 -7.70
C PRO A 134 8.88 -20.02 -7.64
N LYS A 135 9.47 -19.43 -6.59
CA LYS A 135 9.56 -17.98 -6.37
C LYS A 135 10.98 -17.42 -6.60
N GLN A 136 11.89 -18.22 -7.15
CA GLN A 136 13.32 -17.89 -7.20
C GLN A 136 13.63 -16.54 -7.87
N ASP A 137 12.78 -16.13 -8.83
CA ASP A 137 12.90 -14.93 -9.66
C ASP A 137 11.81 -13.89 -9.36
N TRP A 138 11.08 -14.04 -8.25
CA TRP A 138 10.08 -13.06 -7.80
C TRP A 138 10.71 -11.81 -7.18
N TYR A 139 11.97 -11.93 -6.73
CA TYR A 139 12.80 -10.83 -6.24
C TYR A 139 14.12 -10.78 -7.01
N ILE A 140 14.83 -9.67 -6.90
CA ILE A 140 16.07 -9.43 -7.65
C ILE A 140 17.27 -9.92 -6.84
N TRP A 141 17.77 -11.11 -7.18
CA TRP A 141 18.94 -11.74 -6.56
C TRP A 141 20.19 -11.63 -7.42
N ARG A 142 21.34 -11.25 -6.86
CA ARG A 142 22.62 -11.19 -7.57
C ARG A 142 23.79 -11.64 -6.70
N ASP A 143 24.77 -12.26 -7.35
CA ASP A 143 26.06 -12.51 -6.71
C ASP A 143 26.85 -11.19 -6.61
N GLY A 144 27.62 -11.05 -5.53
CA GLY A 144 28.58 -9.96 -5.36
C GLY A 144 29.90 -10.21 -6.08
N SER A 145 30.87 -9.34 -5.83
CA SER A 145 32.26 -9.51 -6.27
C SER A 145 33.18 -9.66 -5.05
N GLY A 146 33.41 -10.90 -4.62
CA GLY A 146 34.05 -11.17 -3.32
C GLY A 146 33.14 -10.72 -2.17
N ASP A 147 33.66 -9.92 -1.24
CA ASP A 147 32.90 -9.38 -0.10
C ASP A 147 32.11 -8.11 -0.44
N ALA A 148 32.11 -7.68 -1.70
CA ALA A 148 31.45 -6.46 -2.16
C ALA A 148 30.08 -6.73 -2.81
N PRO A 149 29.10 -5.83 -2.66
CA PRO A 149 27.80 -5.94 -3.33
C PRO A 149 27.94 -5.89 -4.87
N PRO A 150 26.90 -6.30 -5.62
CA PRO A 150 26.93 -6.38 -7.09
C PRO A 150 27.31 -5.07 -7.81
N ASN A 151 26.98 -3.92 -7.22
CA ASN A 151 27.36 -2.59 -7.69
C ASN A 151 27.29 -1.57 -6.53
N ASN A 152 27.49 -0.29 -6.83
CA ASN A 152 27.50 0.81 -5.87
C ASN A 152 26.12 1.50 -5.69
N TRP A 153 25.01 0.82 -5.95
CA TRP A 153 23.69 1.40 -5.73
C TRP A 153 23.40 1.63 -4.25
N HIS A 154 22.72 2.73 -3.96
CA HIS A 154 22.36 3.17 -2.62
C HIS A 154 20.86 3.07 -2.40
N SER A 155 20.46 2.64 -1.19
CA SER A 155 19.07 2.71 -0.75
C SER A 155 18.69 4.17 -0.48
N VAL A 156 17.41 4.49 -0.71
CA VAL A 156 16.82 5.80 -0.39
C VAL A 156 16.96 6.15 1.09
N PHE A 157 16.91 5.15 1.98
CA PHE A 157 17.03 5.34 3.44
C PHE A 157 18.46 5.15 3.96
N GLY A 158 19.44 5.05 3.05
CA GLY A 158 20.86 5.05 3.36
C GLY A 158 21.50 3.65 3.33
N GLY A 159 22.83 3.65 3.12
CA GLY A 159 23.61 2.43 2.95
C GLY A 159 23.55 1.85 1.54
N SER A 160 23.99 0.61 1.40
CA SER A 160 23.89 -0.17 0.15
C SER A 160 22.42 -0.52 -0.14
N ALA A 161 22.02 -0.53 -1.42
CA ALA A 161 20.72 -1.08 -1.87
C ALA A 161 20.73 -2.62 -1.98
N TRP A 162 21.87 -3.25 -1.68
CA TRP A 162 22.04 -4.69 -1.74
C TRP A 162 22.30 -5.23 -0.34
N GLN A 163 21.49 -6.19 0.08
CA GLN A 163 21.62 -6.88 1.36
C GLN A 163 21.94 -8.36 1.13
N TRP A 164 23.01 -8.84 1.75
CA TRP A 164 23.40 -10.25 1.72
C TRP A 164 22.39 -11.10 2.50
N ASP A 165 22.05 -12.26 1.95
CA ASP A 165 21.21 -13.27 2.59
C ASP A 165 22.00 -14.55 2.85
N ASP A 166 22.14 -14.92 4.12
CA ASP A 166 22.90 -16.10 4.54
C ASP A 166 22.26 -17.43 4.14
N GLN A 167 20.95 -17.47 3.87
CA GLN A 167 20.28 -18.70 3.47
C GLN A 167 20.50 -18.99 1.98
N ARG A 168 20.31 -17.97 1.14
CA ARG A 168 20.45 -18.06 -0.31
C ARG A 168 21.88 -17.88 -0.80
N GLN A 169 22.76 -17.32 0.03
CA GLN A 169 24.14 -16.97 -0.31
C GLN A 169 24.20 -16.06 -1.55
N GLN A 170 23.36 -15.03 -1.56
CA GLN A 170 23.26 -14.00 -2.60
C GLN A 170 22.82 -12.66 -1.98
N TYR A 171 23.03 -11.56 -2.71
CA TYR A 171 22.43 -10.28 -2.38
C TYR A 171 21.03 -10.17 -2.99
N TYR A 172 20.06 -9.64 -2.24
CA TYR A 172 18.80 -9.14 -2.80
C TYR A 172 18.80 -7.61 -2.89
N LEU A 173 18.08 -7.08 -3.87
CA LEU A 173 17.86 -5.64 -4.01
C LEU A 173 16.78 -5.17 -3.03
N HIS A 174 17.05 -4.04 -2.38
CA HIS A 174 16.07 -3.23 -1.66
C HIS A 174 16.34 -1.74 -1.93
N LEU A 175 15.41 -1.05 -2.59
CA LEU A 175 15.54 0.38 -2.86
C LEU A 175 15.24 1.24 -1.63
N PHE A 176 14.50 0.68 -0.67
CA PHE A 176 14.10 1.31 0.58
C PHE A 176 14.76 0.58 1.76
N LEU A 177 14.01 0.18 2.79
CA LEU A 177 14.55 -0.55 3.94
C LEU A 177 15.00 -1.96 3.53
N LYS A 178 15.91 -2.54 4.32
CA LYS A 178 16.34 -3.93 4.13
C LYS A 178 15.16 -4.91 4.26
N ASP A 179 14.18 -4.56 5.09
CA ASP A 179 12.95 -5.33 5.26
C ASP A 179 11.96 -5.17 4.09
N GLN A 180 12.31 -4.40 3.05
CA GLN A 180 11.50 -4.12 1.86
C GLN A 180 12.17 -4.63 0.56
N PRO A 181 12.34 -5.95 0.38
CA PRO A 181 12.92 -6.51 -0.84
C PRO A 181 12.09 -6.20 -2.08
N ASP A 182 12.75 -5.73 -3.14
CA ASP A 182 12.11 -5.31 -4.39
C ASP A 182 11.62 -6.50 -5.22
N LEU A 183 10.38 -6.39 -5.68
CA LEU A 183 9.76 -7.33 -6.61
C LEU A 183 10.42 -7.22 -7.98
N ASN A 184 10.59 -8.35 -8.65
CA ASN A 184 11.16 -8.43 -9.98
C ASN A 184 10.07 -8.31 -11.06
N TRP A 185 9.73 -7.08 -11.44
CA TRP A 185 8.75 -6.80 -12.49
C TRP A 185 9.12 -7.25 -13.91
N ARG A 186 10.32 -7.80 -14.11
CA ARG A 186 10.70 -8.45 -15.38
C ARG A 186 10.20 -9.89 -15.46
N ASN A 187 9.82 -10.48 -14.33
CA ASN A 187 9.19 -11.79 -14.27
C ASN A 187 7.67 -11.63 -14.56
N PRO A 188 7.11 -12.33 -15.56
CA PRO A 188 5.69 -12.23 -15.90
C PRO A 188 4.74 -13.00 -14.97
N ALA A 189 5.26 -13.86 -14.09
CA ALA A 189 4.49 -14.73 -13.19
C ALA A 189 4.06 -14.06 -11.89
#